data_AF-A0A183TD33-F1
#
_entry.id   AF-A0A183TD33-F1
#
_cell.length_a   1.000
_cell.length_b   1.000
_cell.length_c   1.000
_cell.angle_alpha   90.00
_cell.angle_beta   90.00
_cell.angle_gamma   90.00
#
_symmetry.space_group_name_H-M   'P 1'
#
loop_
_entity.id
_entity.type
_entity.pdbx_description
1 polymer ?
#
loop_
_entity_poly.entity_id
_entity_poly.type
_entity_poly.pdbx_seq_one_letter_code
_entity_poly.pdbx_strand_id
1 'polypeptide(L)'
;KYGKTVAPETFDEVSIFFSDIVGFTTISALSTPLQVVGLLNDLYTMFDATIDNYDVYKVETIGDAYMVASGLPIRNGSRHAGEIAMMSLDLLSACGTFKIRHMPNVPLRLRIGLHTGPCVAGVVGLTMPRYCLFGDTVNIASKMESTGAGLELLDKIGGYMTEYRGTVELEGGVKMESYWLLNSNNFHKPLPIPPPLSM
;
A
#
# COMPACT_ATOMS: atom_id res chain seq x y z
N LYS A 1 5.65 29.41 -18.10
CA LYS A 1 4.85 28.29 -18.65
C LYS A 1 3.78 27.96 -17.62
N TYR A 2 2.53 28.38 -17.84
CA TYR A 2 1.41 28.01 -16.96
C TYR A 2 1.22 26.49 -17.05
N GLY A 3 1.27 25.79 -15.92
CA GLY A 3 1.02 24.36 -15.87
C GLY A 3 -0.37 24.08 -16.42
N LYS A 4 -0.49 23.13 -17.35
CA LYS A 4 -1.79 22.72 -17.87
C LYS A 4 -2.63 22.20 -16.68
N THR A 5 -3.80 22.78 -16.47
CA THR A 5 -4.80 22.27 -15.53
C THR A 5 -5.24 20.89 -15.99
N VAL A 6 -4.97 19.87 -15.18
CA VAL A 6 -5.51 18.52 -15.39
C VAL A 6 -6.85 18.48 -14.70
N ALA A 7 -7.92 18.24 -15.46
CA ALA A 7 -9.25 18.11 -14.90
C ALA A 7 -9.30 16.90 -13.96
N PRO A 8 -9.98 16.99 -12.81
CA PRO A 8 -10.24 15.82 -11.98
C PRO A 8 -11.00 14.75 -12.79
N GLU A 9 -10.65 13.50 -12.56
CA GLU A 9 -11.20 12.35 -13.26
C GLU A 9 -11.72 11.32 -12.26
N THR A 10 -12.90 10.78 -12.52
CA THR A 10 -13.50 9.71 -11.72
C THR A 10 -13.08 8.35 -12.27
N PHE A 11 -12.70 7.45 -11.37
CA PHE A 11 -12.39 6.06 -11.65
C PHE A 11 -13.35 5.20 -10.86
N ASP A 12 -14.10 4.34 -11.56
CA ASP A 12 -15.11 3.48 -10.93
C ASP A 12 -14.49 2.35 -10.10
N GLU A 13 -13.31 1.88 -10.51
CA GLU A 13 -12.62 0.78 -9.86
C GLU A 13 -11.10 1.00 -9.91
N VAL A 14 -10.48 1.15 -8.75
CA VAL A 14 -9.02 1.24 -8.57
C VAL A 14 -8.62 0.41 -7.37
N SER A 15 -7.45 -0.21 -7.40
CA SER A 15 -6.87 -0.86 -6.23
C SER A 15 -5.81 0.02 -5.61
N ILE A 16 -5.92 0.25 -4.31
CA ILE A 16 -5.01 1.09 -3.54
C ILE A 16 -4.26 0.21 -2.54
N PHE A 17 -2.94 0.38 -2.55
CA PHE A 17 -2.01 -0.07 -1.55
C PHE A 17 -1.67 1.08 -0.62
N PHE A 18 -1.68 0.79 0.68
CA PHE A 18 -1.18 1.68 1.70
C PHE A 18 -0.26 0.89 2.61
N SER A 19 0.90 1.44 2.98
CA SER A 19 1.75 0.82 3.98
C SER A 19 2.25 1.78 5.03
N ASP A 20 2.46 1.25 6.23
CA ASP A 20 2.97 1.95 7.40
C ASP A 20 4.06 1.11 8.10
N ILE A 21 5.04 1.77 8.72
CA ILE A 21 6.13 1.09 9.41
C ILE A 21 5.72 0.84 10.86
N VAL A 22 5.59 -0.44 11.23
CA VAL A 22 5.19 -0.80 12.60
C VAL A 22 6.29 -0.38 13.59
N GLY A 23 5.93 0.50 14.52
CA GLY A 23 6.85 0.99 15.55
C GLY A 23 7.77 2.11 15.06
N PHE A 24 7.46 2.77 13.93
CA PHE A 24 8.25 3.89 13.42
C PHE A 24 8.49 4.98 14.45
N THR A 25 7.47 5.35 15.24
CA THR A 25 7.61 6.34 16.32
C THR A 25 8.73 5.99 17.30
N THR A 26 8.86 4.71 17.66
CA THR A 26 9.93 4.24 18.56
C THR A 26 11.28 4.26 17.87
N ILE A 27 11.36 3.80 16.63
CA ILE A 27 12.61 3.82 15.84
C ILE A 27 13.09 5.27 15.67
N SER A 28 12.18 6.16 15.30
CA SER A 28 12.39 7.60 15.14
C SER A 28 12.89 8.25 16.43
N ALA A 29 12.26 7.97 17.57
CA ALA A 29 12.65 8.50 18.86
C ALA A 29 14.06 8.06 19.31
N LEU A 30 14.50 6.87 18.88
CA LEU A 30 15.83 6.32 19.17
C LEU A 30 16.88 6.66 18.10
N SER A 31 16.51 7.43 17.07
CA SER A 31 17.36 7.77 15.94
C SER A 31 17.60 9.27 15.87
N THR A 32 18.77 9.67 15.36
CA THR A 32 18.99 11.06 14.98
C THR A 32 18.16 11.40 13.73
N PRO A 33 17.80 12.68 13.51
CA PRO A 33 17.07 13.08 12.30
C PRO A 33 17.75 12.64 10.99
N LEU A 34 19.08 12.70 10.93
CA LEU A 34 19.86 12.22 9.77
C LEU A 34 19.71 10.72 9.54
N GLN A 35 19.68 9.92 10.62
CA GLN A 35 19.46 8.47 10.53
C GLN A 35 18.03 8.13 10.09
N VAL A 36 17.03 8.88 10.54
CA VAL A 36 15.63 8.71 10.09
C VAL A 36 15.50 8.99 8.60
N VAL A 37 16.08 10.09 8.11
CA VAL A 37 16.09 10.40 6.68
C VAL A 37 16.80 9.31 5.89
N GLY A 38 17.96 8.83 6.38
CA GLY A 38 18.68 7.73 5.75
C GLY A 38 17.87 6.44 5.67
N LEU A 39 17.17 6.07 6.75
CA LEU A 39 16.27 4.92 6.80
C LEU A 39 15.15 5.02 5.78
N LEU A 40 14.40 6.14 5.78
CA LEU A 40 13.29 6.33 4.85
C LEU A 40 13.77 6.32 3.39
N ASN A 41 14.91 6.94 3.11
CA ASN A 41 15.50 6.95 1.77
C ASN A 41 15.86 5.54 1.29
N ASP A 42 16.51 4.73 2.14
CA ASP A 42 16.88 3.36 1.77
C ASP A 42 15.64 2.48 1.55
N LEU A 43 14.64 2.63 2.43
CA LEU A 43 13.39 1.89 2.34
C LEU A 43 12.63 2.25 1.06
N TYR A 44 12.46 3.53 0.78
CA TYR A 44 11.75 3.99 -0.41
C TYR A 44 12.51 3.70 -1.70
N THR A 45 13.86 3.70 -1.67
CA THR A 45 14.65 3.24 -2.83
C THR A 45 14.36 1.78 -3.14
N MET A 46 14.26 0.93 -2.11
CA MET A 46 13.90 -0.48 -2.28
C MET A 46 12.45 -0.65 -2.78
N PHE A 47 11.52 0.14 -2.25
CA PHE A 47 10.12 0.10 -2.69
C PHE A 47 9.98 0.56 -4.14
N ASP A 48 10.59 1.70 -4.49
CA ASP A 48 10.58 2.25 -5.85
C ASP A 48 11.12 1.22 -6.86
N ALA A 49 12.25 0.56 -6.55
CA ALA A 49 12.80 -0.51 -7.39
C ALA A 49 11.90 -1.75 -7.51
N THR A 50 11.07 -2.02 -6.49
CA THR A 50 10.13 -3.15 -6.51
C THR A 50 8.91 -2.80 -7.37
N ILE A 51 8.31 -1.62 -7.15
CA ILE A 51 7.08 -1.22 -7.86
C ILE A 51 7.29 -0.97 -9.36
N ASP A 52 8.53 -0.67 -9.79
CA ASP A 52 8.89 -0.53 -11.21
C ASP A 52 8.60 -1.79 -12.05
N ASN A 53 8.39 -2.95 -11.42
CA ASN A 53 8.06 -4.22 -12.09
C ASN A 53 6.55 -4.45 -12.27
N TYR A 54 5.70 -3.53 -11.80
CA TYR A 54 4.25 -3.68 -11.77
C TYR A 54 3.54 -2.51 -12.46
N ASP A 55 2.33 -2.74 -12.97
CA ASP A 55 1.51 -1.69 -13.58
C ASP A 55 0.82 -0.86 -12.49
N VAL A 56 1.61 -0.03 -11.81
CA VAL A 56 1.19 0.74 -10.64
C VAL A 56 1.69 2.19 -10.68
N TYR A 57 0.99 3.07 -9.97
CA TYR A 57 1.30 4.49 -9.85
C TYR A 57 1.58 4.86 -8.40
N LYS A 58 2.77 5.41 -8.14
CA LYS A 58 3.15 5.94 -6.82
C LYS A 58 2.38 7.23 -6.53
N VAL A 59 1.53 7.19 -5.52
CA VAL A 59 0.80 8.35 -5.01
C VAL A 59 1.69 9.09 -4.02
N GLU A 60 1.36 10.35 -3.72
CA GLU A 60 2.13 11.12 -2.74
C GLU A 60 2.18 10.44 -1.37
N THR A 61 3.38 10.44 -0.78
CA THR A 61 3.67 9.89 0.55
C THR A 61 3.42 10.94 1.63
N ILE A 62 2.80 10.54 2.74
CA ILE A 62 2.60 11.39 3.93
C ILE A 62 3.36 10.76 5.10
N GLY A 63 4.41 11.41 5.59
CA GLY A 63 5.21 10.88 6.70
C GLY A 63 6.02 9.65 6.28
N ASP A 64 5.87 8.56 7.01
CA ASP A 64 6.44 7.24 6.72
C ASP A 64 5.53 6.34 5.88
N ALA A 65 4.29 6.78 5.60
CA ALA A 65 3.36 6.02 4.80
C ALA A 65 3.73 6.00 3.31
N TYR A 66 3.65 4.82 2.70
CA TYR A 66 3.87 4.62 1.27
C TYR A 66 2.56 4.21 0.60
N MET A 67 2.15 4.97 -0.42
CA MET A 67 0.87 4.79 -1.09
C MET A 67 1.09 4.55 -2.58
N VAL A 68 0.44 3.51 -3.09
CA VAL A 68 0.50 3.12 -4.50
C VAL A 68 -0.90 2.76 -4.96
N ALA A 69 -1.25 3.04 -6.21
CA ALA A 69 -2.52 2.64 -6.77
C ALA A 69 -2.35 2.05 -8.17
N SER A 70 -3.26 1.17 -8.56
CA SER A 70 -3.36 0.63 -9.92
C SER A 70 -4.76 0.84 -10.47
N GLY A 71 -4.88 0.86 -11.80
CA GLY A 71 -6.11 1.24 -12.51
C GLY A 71 -6.20 2.74 -12.78
N LEU A 72 -5.17 3.48 -12.38
CA LEU A 72 -4.97 4.91 -12.61
C LEU A 72 -3.47 5.20 -12.81
N PRO A 73 -3.10 6.30 -13.50
CA PRO A 73 -3.98 7.17 -14.29
C PRO A 73 -4.53 6.47 -15.55
N ILE A 74 -3.93 5.33 -15.92
CA ILE A 74 -4.38 4.49 -17.04
C ILE A 74 -5.19 3.33 -16.47
N ARG A 75 -6.42 3.14 -16.96
CA ARG A 75 -7.26 2.01 -16.58
C ARG A 75 -6.72 0.72 -17.18
N ASN A 76 -6.63 -0.34 -16.38
CA ASN A 76 -6.11 -1.65 -16.81
C ASN A 76 -7.11 -2.81 -16.62
N GLY A 77 -8.41 -2.50 -16.51
CA GLY A 77 -9.48 -3.46 -16.23
C GLY A 77 -9.33 -4.03 -14.81
N SER A 78 -9.81 -5.25 -14.56
CA SER A 78 -9.70 -5.88 -13.23
C SER A 78 -8.27 -6.26 -12.82
N ARG A 79 -7.27 -6.07 -13.70
CA ARG A 79 -5.87 -6.43 -13.41
C ARG A 79 -5.29 -5.64 -12.25
N HIS A 80 -5.79 -4.44 -11.97
CA HIS A 80 -5.26 -3.61 -10.88
C HIS A 80 -5.23 -4.30 -9.52
N ALA A 81 -6.19 -5.17 -9.22
CA ALA A 81 -6.22 -5.90 -7.96
C ALA A 81 -5.07 -6.91 -7.90
N GLY A 82 -4.79 -7.60 -9.01
CA GLY A 82 -3.70 -8.57 -9.10
C GLY A 82 -2.32 -7.91 -9.05
N GLU A 83 -2.13 -6.77 -9.74
CA GLU A 83 -0.90 -5.97 -9.71
C GLU A 83 -0.58 -5.54 -8.27
N ILE A 84 -1.55 -4.96 -7.57
CA ILE A 84 -1.39 -4.51 -6.18
C ILE A 84 -1.16 -5.69 -5.24
N ALA A 85 -1.87 -6.80 -5.40
CA ALA A 85 -1.69 -7.99 -4.54
C ALA A 85 -0.29 -8.62 -4.72
N MET A 86 0.18 -8.80 -5.97
CA MET A 86 1.51 -9.35 -6.22
C MET A 86 2.61 -8.40 -5.75
N MET A 87 2.48 -7.10 -6.01
CA MET A 87 3.40 -6.08 -5.52
C MET A 87 3.48 -6.10 -4.00
N SER A 88 2.35 -6.25 -3.30
CA SER A 88 2.32 -6.31 -1.84
C SER A 88 3.11 -7.48 -1.27
N LEU A 89 2.97 -8.66 -1.87
CA LEU A 89 3.73 -9.85 -1.48
C LEU A 89 5.24 -9.63 -1.70
N ASP A 90 5.63 -9.00 -2.81
CA ASP A 90 7.03 -8.73 -3.10
C ASP A 90 7.64 -7.72 -2.13
N LEU A 91 6.92 -6.63 -1.83
CA LEU A 91 7.32 -5.65 -0.82
C LEU A 91 7.46 -6.28 0.57
N LEU A 92 6.55 -7.18 0.97
CA LEU A 92 6.67 -7.92 2.23
C LEU A 92 7.93 -8.78 2.27
N SER A 93 8.20 -9.50 1.17
CA SER A 93 9.39 -10.34 1.05
C SER A 93 10.67 -9.51 1.15
N ALA A 94 10.74 -8.39 0.42
CA ALA A 94 11.90 -7.52 0.43
C ALA A 94 12.12 -6.87 1.80
N CYS A 95 11.05 -6.41 2.47
CA CYS A 95 11.09 -5.92 3.85
C CYS A 95 11.63 -6.96 4.83
N GLY A 96 11.31 -8.25 4.65
CA GLY A 96 11.81 -9.32 5.50
C GLY A 96 13.35 -9.45 5.52
N THR A 97 14.02 -8.94 4.49
CA THR A 97 15.49 -8.93 4.38
C THR A 97 16.12 -7.57 4.62
N PHE A 98 15.30 -6.53 4.80
CA PHE A 98 15.75 -5.15 4.97
C PHE A 98 16.42 -4.96 6.34
N LYS A 99 17.60 -4.31 6.34
CA LYS A 99 18.35 -3.99 7.56
C LYS A 99 18.48 -2.50 7.73
N ILE A 100 18.06 -2.01 8.89
CA ILE A 100 18.24 -0.61 9.29
C ILE A 100 19.74 -0.38 9.55
N ARG A 101 20.39 0.50 8.77
CA ARG A 101 21.85 0.72 8.82
C ARG A 101 22.39 0.99 10.23
N HIS A 102 21.69 1.84 10.99
CA HIS A 102 22.08 2.22 12.35
C HIS A 102 21.48 1.33 13.45
N MET A 103 20.58 0.40 13.10
CA MET A 103 19.94 -0.55 14.03
C MET A 103 19.78 -1.94 13.39
N PRO A 104 20.89 -2.63 13.02
CA PRO A 104 20.84 -3.84 12.20
C PRO A 104 20.14 -5.03 12.84
N ASN A 105 19.95 -5.00 14.18
CA ASN A 105 19.27 -6.05 14.94
C ASN A 105 17.77 -5.79 15.12
N VAL A 106 17.27 -4.61 14.73
CA VAL A 106 15.85 -4.27 14.81
C VAL A 106 15.19 -4.68 13.49
N PRO A 107 14.29 -5.68 13.48
CA PRO A 107 13.60 -6.07 12.26
C PRO A 107 12.62 -4.97 11.84
N LEU A 108 12.68 -4.55 10.58
CA LEU A 108 11.67 -3.66 10.01
C LEU A 108 10.40 -4.47 9.74
N ARG A 109 9.27 -4.02 10.28
CA ARG A 109 7.96 -4.65 10.05
C ARG A 109 7.07 -3.68 9.29
N LEU A 110 6.51 -4.15 8.18
CA LEU A 110 5.59 -3.37 7.36
C LEU A 110 4.16 -3.84 7.63
N ARG A 111 3.26 -2.88 7.81
CA ARG A 111 1.82 -3.09 7.83
C ARG A 111 1.29 -2.66 6.46
N ILE A 112 0.47 -3.49 5.83
CA ILE A 112 -0.06 -3.23 4.48
C ILE A 112 -1.57 -3.30 4.48
N GLY A 113 -2.20 -2.25 3.96
CA GLY A 113 -3.62 -2.16 3.67
C GLY A 113 -3.91 -2.21 2.19
N LEU A 114 -4.89 -3.02 1.80
CA LEU A 114 -5.35 -3.13 0.43
C LEU A 114 -6.86 -2.87 0.36
N HIS A 115 -7.27 -2.06 -0.60
CA HIS A 115 -8.70 -1.89 -0.86
C HIS A 115 -8.94 -1.53 -2.32
N THR A 116 -10.09 -1.98 -2.83
CA THR A 116 -10.54 -1.65 -4.19
C THR A 116 -11.87 -0.95 -4.12
N GLY A 117 -12.02 0.11 -4.90
CA GLY A 117 -13.28 0.83 -5.03
C GLY A 117 -13.14 2.07 -5.90
N PRO A 118 -14.20 2.89 -5.98
CA PRO A 118 -14.21 4.11 -6.77
C PRO A 118 -13.37 5.22 -6.12
N CYS A 119 -12.63 5.98 -6.93
CA CYS A 119 -11.94 7.17 -6.46
C CYS A 119 -12.01 8.31 -7.48
N VAL A 120 -11.74 9.53 -7.02
CA VAL A 120 -11.50 10.69 -7.87
C VAL A 120 -10.01 11.01 -7.81
N ALA A 121 -9.37 11.15 -8.96
CA ALA A 121 -7.98 11.58 -9.05
C ALA A 121 -7.89 12.98 -9.67
N GLY A 122 -6.98 13.82 -9.20
CA GLY A 122 -6.83 15.16 -9.72
C GLY A 122 -5.51 15.81 -9.33
N VAL A 123 -5.12 16.85 -10.08
CA VAL A 123 -3.92 17.63 -9.76
C VAL A 123 -4.29 18.81 -8.85
N VAL A 124 -3.73 18.84 -7.65
CA VAL A 124 -3.94 19.89 -6.66
C VAL A 124 -2.67 20.73 -6.52
N GLY A 125 -2.84 22.05 -6.42
CA GLY A 125 -1.74 23.01 -6.26
C GLY A 125 -1.27 23.62 -7.58
N LEU A 126 -0.97 24.92 -7.55
CA LEU A 126 -0.48 25.67 -8.72
C LEU A 126 1.05 25.79 -8.75
N THR A 127 1.69 25.93 -7.58
CA THR A 127 3.14 26.10 -7.45
C THR A 127 3.88 24.76 -7.34
N MET A 128 3.28 23.80 -6.65
CA MET A 128 3.75 22.41 -6.56
C MET A 128 2.54 21.52 -6.88
N PRO A 129 2.29 21.19 -8.16
CA PRO A 129 1.16 20.37 -8.56
C PRO A 129 1.37 18.93 -8.13
N ARG A 130 0.34 18.34 -7.52
CA ARG A 130 0.37 17.01 -6.90
C ARG A 130 -0.80 16.19 -7.41
N TYR A 131 -0.53 14.98 -7.89
CA TYR A 131 -1.60 14.08 -8.29
C TYR A 131 -2.13 13.37 -7.05
N CYS A 132 -3.31 13.78 -6.60
CA CYS A 132 -3.93 13.32 -5.36
C CYS A 132 -5.14 12.44 -5.67
N LEU A 133 -5.37 11.46 -4.81
CA LEU A 133 -6.57 10.62 -4.82
C LEU A 133 -7.51 11.04 -3.70
N PHE A 134 -8.80 11.05 -4.01
CA PHE A 134 -9.88 11.41 -3.12
C PHE A 134 -10.99 10.36 -3.16
N GLY A 135 -11.65 10.17 -2.02
CA GLY A 135 -12.78 9.25 -1.89
C GLY A 135 -12.59 8.28 -0.73
N ASP A 136 -13.68 7.61 -0.38
CA ASP A 136 -13.72 6.68 0.76
C ASP A 136 -12.74 5.52 0.55
N THR A 137 -12.49 5.10 -0.69
CA THR A 137 -11.52 4.04 -1.00
C THR A 137 -10.12 4.32 -0.46
N VAL A 138 -9.68 5.58 -0.44
CA VAL A 138 -8.38 5.98 0.12
C VAL A 138 -8.37 5.82 1.64
N ASN A 139 -9.41 6.31 2.31
CA ASN A 139 -9.56 6.24 3.77
C ASN A 139 -9.74 4.81 4.27
N ILE A 140 -10.44 3.98 3.50
CA ILE A 140 -10.62 2.56 3.79
C ILE A 140 -9.27 1.86 3.62
N ALA A 141 -8.54 2.09 2.52
CA ALA A 141 -7.23 1.48 2.28
C ALA A 141 -6.22 1.79 3.41
N SER A 142 -6.22 3.02 3.94
CA SER A 142 -5.30 3.40 5.02
C SER A 142 -5.64 2.76 6.38
N LYS A 143 -6.90 2.37 6.60
CA LYS A 143 -7.36 1.73 7.85
C LYS A 143 -7.37 0.22 7.80
N MET A 144 -7.58 -0.30 6.61
CA MET A 144 -7.44 -1.71 6.33
C MET A 144 -6.00 -2.09 6.63
N GLU A 145 -5.77 -3.01 7.55
CA GLU A 145 -4.45 -3.66 7.67
C GLU A 145 -4.38 -4.92 6.77
N SER A 146 -5.40 -5.14 5.93
CA SER A 146 -5.50 -6.18 4.91
C SER A 146 -6.76 -6.01 4.02
N THR A 147 -6.86 -6.76 2.92
CA THR A 147 -7.88 -6.61 1.84
C THR A 147 -9.33 -6.46 2.32
N GLY A 148 -9.97 -5.35 1.92
CA GLY A 148 -11.43 -5.23 1.76
C GLY A 148 -11.88 -5.68 0.35
N ALA A 149 -12.97 -5.14 -0.20
CA ALA A 149 -13.63 -5.44 -1.50
C ALA A 149 -12.78 -5.89 -2.72
N GLY A 150 -11.46 -5.70 -2.71
CA GLY A 150 -10.53 -6.37 -3.63
C GLY A 150 -10.55 -7.90 -3.56
N LEU A 151 -11.09 -8.54 -2.51
CA LEU A 151 -11.23 -10.00 -2.47
C LEU A 151 -12.04 -10.54 -3.66
N GLU A 152 -13.18 -9.93 -4.00
CA GLU A 152 -14.01 -10.41 -5.11
C GLU A 152 -13.27 -10.39 -6.46
N LEU A 153 -12.40 -9.39 -6.66
CA LEU A 153 -11.56 -9.33 -7.85
C LEU A 153 -10.43 -10.34 -7.80
N LEU A 154 -9.79 -10.54 -6.65
CA LEU A 154 -8.75 -11.54 -6.48
C LEU A 154 -9.30 -12.96 -6.66
N ASP A 155 -10.52 -13.23 -6.20
CA ASP A 155 -11.24 -14.49 -6.43
C ASP A 155 -11.53 -14.71 -7.92
N LYS A 156 -11.96 -13.64 -8.64
CA LYS A 156 -12.17 -13.69 -10.09
C LYS A 156 -10.87 -13.91 -10.87
N ILE A 157 -9.77 -13.29 -10.46
CA ILE A 157 -8.44 -13.49 -11.06
C ILE A 157 -7.94 -14.91 -10.76
N GLY A 158 -8.18 -15.39 -9.55
CA GLY A 158 -7.77 -16.70 -9.07
C GLY A 158 -6.29 -16.78 -8.71
N GLY A 159 -5.93 -17.84 -7.99
CA GLY A 159 -4.54 -18.14 -7.64
C GLY A 159 -3.98 -17.33 -6.46
N TYR A 160 -4.80 -16.57 -5.75
CA TYR A 160 -4.43 -15.94 -4.48
C TYR A 160 -4.98 -16.76 -3.30
N MET A 161 -4.22 -16.81 -2.21
CA MET A 161 -4.61 -17.48 -0.98
C MET A 161 -4.96 -16.42 0.04
N THR A 162 -6.20 -16.42 0.50
CA THR A 162 -6.70 -15.46 1.48
C THR A 162 -7.35 -16.17 2.67
N GLU A 163 -7.31 -15.55 3.84
CA GLU A 163 -7.93 -16.07 5.06
C GLU A 163 -8.81 -15.00 5.70
N TYR A 164 -10.03 -15.37 6.11
CA TYR A 164 -10.93 -14.45 6.80
C TYR A 164 -10.32 -14.00 8.13
N ARG A 165 -10.21 -12.69 8.31
CA ARG A 165 -9.65 -12.09 9.52
C ARG A 165 -10.73 -11.73 10.53
N GLY A 166 -11.90 -11.32 10.05
CA GLY A 166 -12.93 -10.70 10.88
C GLY A 166 -13.49 -9.43 10.28
N THR A 167 -14.35 -8.76 11.04
CA THR A 167 -14.95 -7.48 10.66
C THR A 167 -14.15 -6.32 11.25
N VAL A 168 -13.82 -5.32 10.43
CA VAL A 168 -13.22 -4.06 10.85
C VAL A 168 -14.29 -2.97 10.86
N GLU A 169 -14.30 -2.16 11.91
CA GLU A 169 -15.17 -0.99 12.02
C GLU A 169 -14.41 0.27 11.57
N LEU A 170 -14.98 0.96 10.59
CA LEU A 170 -14.45 2.18 9.98
C LEU A 170 -15.08 3.42 10.63
N GLU A 171 -14.56 4.60 10.27
CA GLU A 171 -15.20 5.86 10.69
C GLU A 171 -16.66 5.92 10.23
N GLY A 172 -17.52 6.47 11.08
CA GLY A 172 -18.95 6.49 10.83
C GLY A 172 -19.68 5.17 11.16
N GLY A 173 -19.00 4.21 11.79
CA GLY A 173 -19.61 2.94 12.25
C GLY A 173 -19.84 1.92 11.14
N VAL A 174 -19.25 2.13 9.96
CA VAL A 174 -19.34 1.20 8.83
C VAL A 174 -18.51 -0.04 9.14
N LYS A 175 -19.14 -1.21 9.09
CA LYS A 175 -18.48 -2.50 9.30
C LYS A 175 -18.17 -3.15 7.96
N MET A 176 -16.94 -3.59 7.76
CA MET A 176 -16.52 -4.30 6.55
C MET A 176 -15.78 -5.58 6.91
N GLU A 177 -16.04 -6.64 6.16
CA GLU A 177 -15.26 -7.87 6.24
C GLU A 177 -13.82 -7.63 5.77
N SER A 178 -12.88 -8.26 6.44
CA SER A 178 -11.46 -8.17 6.14
C SER A 178 -10.84 -9.55 6.03
N TYR A 179 -9.85 -9.64 5.15
CA TYR A 179 -9.18 -10.89 4.82
C TYR A 179 -7.68 -10.65 4.78
N TRP A 180 -6.88 -11.62 5.23
CA TRP A 180 -5.45 -11.63 5.02
C TRP A 180 -5.13 -12.12 3.61
N LEU A 181 -4.25 -11.43 2.90
CA LEU A 181 -3.59 -11.97 1.71
C LEU A 181 -2.36 -12.74 2.18
N LEU A 182 -2.41 -14.07 2.09
CA LEU A 182 -1.37 -14.94 2.61
C LEU A 182 -0.30 -15.25 1.56
N ASN A 183 -0.72 -15.54 0.32
CA ASN A 183 0.20 -15.90 -0.76
C ASN A 183 -0.48 -15.86 -2.14
N SER A 184 0.27 -16.20 -3.19
CA SER A 184 -0.22 -16.52 -4.53
C SER A 184 0.48 -17.76 -5.09
N ASN A 185 -0.20 -18.52 -5.95
CA ASN A 185 0.39 -19.64 -6.69
C ASN A 185 1.58 -19.22 -7.56
N ASN A 186 1.63 -17.95 -7.97
CA ASN A 186 2.70 -17.37 -8.78
C ASN A 186 3.77 -16.64 -7.94
N PHE A 187 3.72 -16.78 -6.62
CA PHE A 187 4.67 -16.13 -5.71
C PHE A 187 5.52 -17.17 -4.96
N HIS A 188 6.84 -17.12 -5.14
CA HIS A 188 7.77 -18.13 -4.62
C HIS A 188 8.87 -17.55 -3.73
N LYS A 189 8.87 -16.23 -3.49
CA LYS A 189 9.83 -15.58 -2.60
C LYS A 189 9.43 -15.83 -1.13
N PRO A 190 10.38 -15.84 -0.18
CA PRO A 190 10.05 -16.05 1.23
C PRO A 190 9.22 -14.88 1.78
N LEU A 191 8.16 -15.17 2.52
CA LEU A 191 7.36 -14.16 3.21
C LEU A 191 7.67 -14.16 4.71
N PRO A 192 7.61 -12.98 5.37
CA PRO A 192 7.72 -12.91 6.82
C PRO A 192 6.54 -13.65 7.47
N ILE A 193 6.80 -14.30 8.61
CA ILE A 193 5.75 -14.96 9.37
C ILE A 193 4.80 -13.87 9.92
N PRO A 194 3.49 -13.94 9.65
CA PRO A 194 2.56 -12.96 10.18
C PRO A 194 2.60 -12.98 11.71
N PRO A 195 2.45 -11.81 12.37
CA PRO A 195 2.33 -11.80 13.83
C PRO A 195 1.12 -12.66 14.23
N PRO A 196 1.18 -13.37 15.38
CA PRO A 196 0.04 -14.12 15.87
C PRO A 196 -1.16 -13.18 15.98
N LEU A 197 -2.30 -13.60 15.43
CA LEU A 197 -3.57 -12.91 15.61
C LEU A 197 -3.84 -12.87 17.11
N SER A 198 -3.68 -11.70 17.73
CA SER A 198 -4.06 -11.52 19.13
C SER A 198 -5.55 -11.82 19.24
N MET A 199 -5.89 -12.88 19.98
CA MET A 199 -7.23 -13.11 20.54
C MET A 199 -7.67 -11.94 21.40
#